data_AF-A0A0U5FWG5-F1
#
_entry.id   AF-A0A0U5FWG5-F1
#
_cell.length_a   1.000
_cell.length_b   1.000
_cell.length_c   1.000
_cell.angle_alpha   90.00
_cell.angle_beta   90.00
_cell.angle_gamma   90.00
#
_symmetry.space_group_name_H-M   'P 1'
#
loop_
_entity.id
_entity.type
_entity.pdbx_description
1 polymer ?
#
loop_
_entity_poly.entity_id
_entity_poly.type
_entity_poly.pdbx_seq_one_letter_code
_entity_poly.pdbx_strand_id
1 'polypeptide(L)'
;MEGPTDSAASDSRTVALSKNKRGRYRCVSHASLKNNLLAGVGYLELANAGDFAANVWNEIPVPRHAMILMAIGGPIALSVSLVAARDYYLSWQNVKLLRSERKALQSVGSCTDTTTIASLGVNSRELGTELIDRMFMDLLLGIGALLVGAGTIMAIWGADHRVFEASNLMSGFIGNGFAACFGVVNAVWSGYLVYRFQIRYSACLASPSIAPIRTMVLQRYRRLQWHSGINGVNGLVAGMASMVTARMWWGYVVLIPCVIVMIAGNLFWRRKLGYDRPIQLDVPGTVTDEKMNEDDACCEILATMASNRAAQHTLLRIVETGSLETMIAFILLNRIFESFCEWMSREWPDHREFATSADNLHISHYDMLGGTTEEHSRMVTECRRFLAKAGVTLLDHRHRYLLELAGEVVWRGREQSGIP
;
A
#
# COMPACT_ATOMS: atom_id res chain seq x y z
N MET A 1 -1.00 -28.84 -37.74
CA MET A 1 -2.33 -28.85 -37.12
C MET A 1 -2.24 -28.03 -35.84
N GLU A 2 -2.86 -26.85 -35.91
CA GLU A 2 -3.25 -25.92 -34.84
C GLU A 2 -2.18 -25.53 -33.79
N GLY A 3 -1.46 -24.45 -34.12
CA GLY A 3 -0.86 -23.59 -33.11
C GLY A 3 -1.88 -22.56 -32.59
N PRO A 4 -1.65 -21.95 -31.41
CA PRO A 4 -2.47 -20.83 -30.98
C PRO A 4 -1.90 -19.54 -31.57
N THR A 5 -2.43 -19.16 -32.73
CA THR A 5 -2.59 -17.77 -33.14
C THR A 5 -3.84 -17.23 -32.44
N ASP A 6 -3.68 -16.24 -31.58
CA ASP A 6 -4.33 -14.93 -31.76
C ASP A 6 -3.93 -14.01 -30.62
N SER A 7 -3.06 -13.06 -30.98
CA SER A 7 -2.84 -11.82 -30.28
C SER A 7 -4.15 -11.02 -30.27
N ALA A 8 -4.95 -11.18 -29.22
CA ALA A 8 -6.01 -10.25 -28.91
C ALA A 8 -5.36 -8.94 -28.48
N ALA A 9 -5.22 -8.00 -29.43
CA ALA A 9 -5.08 -6.60 -29.10
C ALA A 9 -6.23 -6.24 -28.14
N SER A 10 -5.91 -5.95 -26.87
CA SER A 10 -6.92 -5.65 -25.87
C SER A 10 -7.64 -4.37 -26.28
N ASP A 11 -8.83 -4.51 -26.84
CA ASP A 11 -9.70 -3.39 -27.10
C ASP A 11 -10.01 -2.77 -25.74
N SER A 12 -9.58 -1.52 -25.50
CA SER A 12 -9.66 -0.77 -24.22
C SER A 12 -11.09 -0.59 -23.65
N ARG A 13 -12.06 -1.29 -24.22
CA ARG A 13 -13.51 -1.18 -24.06
C ARG A 13 -14.15 -2.40 -23.40
N THR A 14 -13.40 -3.49 -23.22
CA THR A 14 -13.89 -4.74 -22.64
C THR A 14 -12.99 -5.17 -21.48
N VAL A 15 -13.58 -5.42 -20.31
CA VAL A 15 -12.89 -5.81 -19.08
C VAL A 15 -13.11 -7.28 -18.81
N ALA A 16 -12.03 -8.03 -18.64
CA ALA A 16 -12.09 -9.42 -18.21
C ALA A 16 -12.11 -9.50 -16.68
N LEU A 17 -13.16 -10.12 -16.12
CA LEU A 17 -13.31 -10.42 -14.71
C LEU A 17 -13.25 -11.92 -14.48
N SER A 18 -12.57 -12.35 -13.41
CA SER A 18 -12.55 -13.75 -12.97
C SER A 18 -13.01 -13.86 -11.52
N LYS A 19 -13.78 -14.91 -11.24
CA LYS A 19 -14.37 -15.18 -9.93
C LYS A 19 -13.34 -15.84 -9.02
N ASN A 20 -13.14 -15.27 -7.84
CA ASN A 20 -12.26 -15.87 -6.84
C ASN A 20 -12.94 -17.03 -6.10
N LYS A 21 -12.16 -17.80 -5.33
CA LYS A 21 -12.66 -18.92 -4.48
C LYS A 21 -13.74 -18.53 -3.46
N ARG A 22 -13.97 -17.23 -3.22
CA ARG A 22 -15.01 -16.68 -2.34
C ARG A 22 -16.20 -16.13 -3.12
N GLY A 23 -16.32 -16.44 -4.41
CA GLY A 23 -17.43 -16.04 -5.26
C GLY A 23 -17.42 -14.58 -5.73
N ARG A 24 -16.34 -13.82 -5.52
CA ARG A 24 -16.25 -12.39 -5.92
C ARG A 24 -15.42 -12.23 -7.19
N TYR A 25 -15.90 -11.39 -8.11
CA TYR A 25 -15.16 -11.04 -9.33
C TYR A 25 -13.96 -10.14 -9.04
N ARG A 26 -12.88 -10.33 -9.82
CA ARG A 26 -11.68 -9.49 -9.86
C ARG A 26 -11.23 -9.30 -11.30
N CYS A 27 -10.75 -8.11 -11.64
CA CYS A 27 -10.20 -7.84 -12.96
C CYS A 27 -8.94 -8.69 -13.21
N VAL A 28 -8.87 -9.28 -14.40
CA VAL A 28 -7.75 -10.11 -14.87
C VAL A 28 -6.76 -9.27 -15.68
N SER A 29 -7.21 -8.23 -16.37
CA SER A 29 -6.45 -7.48 -17.38
C SER A 29 -5.44 -6.48 -16.83
N HIS A 30 -5.70 -5.75 -15.73
CA HIS A 30 -4.68 -4.88 -15.14
C HIS A 30 -4.38 -5.16 -13.67
N ALA A 31 -3.20 -5.72 -13.46
CA ALA A 31 -2.57 -5.71 -12.14
C ALA A 31 -2.38 -4.26 -11.68
N SER A 32 -2.77 -3.96 -10.44
CA SER A 32 -2.55 -2.65 -9.82
C SER A 32 -1.89 -2.81 -8.47
N LEU A 33 -0.93 -1.92 -8.18
CA LEU A 33 -0.43 -1.71 -6.82
C LEU A 33 -1.59 -1.18 -5.98
N LYS A 34 -1.82 -1.80 -4.81
CA LYS A 34 -2.89 -1.39 -3.89
C LYS A 34 -2.32 -0.86 -2.58
N ASN A 35 -2.77 0.32 -2.17
CA ASN A 35 -2.67 0.87 -0.83
C ASN A 35 -3.66 0.16 0.10
N ASN A 36 -3.39 -1.11 0.35
CA ASN A 36 -4.24 -2.03 1.12
C ASN A 36 -3.72 -2.25 2.55
N LEU A 37 -2.86 -1.35 3.05
CA LEU A 37 -2.36 -1.38 4.43
C LEU A 37 -3.53 -1.41 5.41
N LEU A 38 -3.62 -2.50 6.18
CA LEU A 38 -4.69 -2.71 7.14
C LEU A 38 -4.56 -1.71 8.29
N ALA A 39 -5.70 -1.15 8.73
CA ALA A 39 -5.74 -0.32 9.93
C ALA A 39 -5.17 -1.07 11.16
N GLY A 40 -5.41 -2.38 11.23
CA GLY A 40 -4.94 -3.27 12.28
C GLY A 40 -3.41 -3.32 12.45
N VAL A 41 -2.64 -3.08 11.39
CA VAL A 41 -1.16 -3.07 11.44
C VAL A 41 -0.64 -1.98 12.37
N GLY A 42 -1.35 -0.85 12.46
CA GLY A 42 -1.00 0.22 13.41
C GLY A 42 -1.10 -0.19 14.88
N TYR A 43 -1.73 -1.34 15.18
CA TYR A 43 -1.90 -1.89 16.53
C TYR A 43 -0.93 -3.05 16.83
N LEU A 44 0.01 -3.39 15.93
CA LEU A 44 0.97 -4.48 16.16
C LEU A 44 1.83 -4.24 17.41
N GLU A 45 2.29 -3.01 17.61
CA GLU A 45 3.05 -2.63 18.81
C GLU A 45 2.20 -2.74 20.09
N LEU A 46 0.89 -2.52 20.00
CA LEU A 46 -0.02 -2.72 21.13
C LEU A 46 -0.16 -4.22 21.47
N ALA A 47 -0.16 -5.09 20.46
CA ALA A 47 -0.21 -6.54 20.66
C ALA A 47 1.07 -7.06 21.34
N ASN A 48 2.22 -6.50 20.99
CA ASN A 48 3.48 -6.83 21.66
C ASN A 48 3.48 -6.40 23.14
N ALA A 49 2.73 -5.35 23.51
CA ALA A 49 2.52 -4.97 24.90
C ALA A 49 1.48 -5.84 25.65
N GLY A 50 0.91 -6.85 25.00
CA GLY A 50 -0.11 -7.74 25.58
C GLY A 50 0.42 -8.64 26.70
N ASP A 51 1.73 -8.78 26.83
CA ASP A 51 2.43 -9.47 27.92
C ASP A 51 2.63 -8.60 29.17
N PHE A 52 2.07 -7.38 29.22
CA PHE A 52 2.16 -6.48 30.38
C PHE A 52 1.95 -7.19 31.70
N ALA A 53 0.85 -7.94 31.81
CA ALA A 53 0.53 -8.61 33.05
C ALA A 53 1.54 -9.73 33.38
N ALA A 54 2.04 -10.43 32.36
CA ALA A 54 3.00 -11.54 32.51
C ALA A 54 4.38 -11.06 32.98
N ASN A 55 4.86 -9.94 32.43
CA ASN A 55 6.18 -9.44 32.80
C ASN A 55 6.16 -8.61 34.09
N VAL A 56 5.06 -7.94 34.43
CA VAL A 56 4.96 -7.11 35.65
C VAL A 56 4.64 -7.95 36.89
N TRP A 57 3.70 -8.88 36.81
CA TRP A 57 3.34 -9.76 37.92
C TRP A 57 3.91 -11.17 37.70
N ASN A 58 5.23 -11.20 37.56
CA ASN A 58 6.02 -12.41 37.32
C ASN A 58 6.31 -13.18 38.62
N GLU A 59 5.28 -13.39 39.44
CA GLU A 59 5.33 -14.10 40.72
C GLU A 59 4.53 -15.40 40.63
N ILE A 60 4.98 -16.44 41.34
CA ILE A 60 4.28 -17.74 41.41
C ILE A 60 3.78 -17.94 42.85
N PRO A 61 2.46 -18.20 43.06
CA PRO A 61 1.41 -18.24 42.06
C PRO A 61 1.00 -16.84 41.57
N VAL A 62 0.59 -16.77 40.29
CA VAL A 62 0.19 -15.50 39.66
C VAL A 62 -1.04 -14.91 40.36
N PRO A 63 -1.04 -13.60 40.70
CA PRO A 63 -2.21 -12.94 41.28
C PRO A 63 -3.45 -13.02 40.38
N ARG A 64 -4.65 -13.18 40.96
CA ARG A 64 -5.90 -13.34 40.19
C ARG A 64 -6.19 -12.20 39.22
N HIS A 65 -5.90 -10.96 39.61
CA HIS A 65 -6.09 -9.80 38.73
C HIS A 65 -5.14 -9.83 37.53
N ALA A 66 -3.88 -10.28 37.71
CA ALA A 66 -2.92 -10.45 36.63
C ALA A 66 -3.33 -11.59 35.70
N MET A 67 -3.84 -12.71 36.23
CA MET A 67 -4.39 -13.80 35.40
C MET A 67 -5.53 -13.33 34.49
N ILE A 68 -6.44 -12.49 34.99
CA ILE A 68 -7.54 -11.92 34.17
C ILE A 68 -6.97 -11.07 33.03
N LEU A 69 -5.98 -10.21 33.33
CA LEU A 69 -5.33 -9.37 32.32
C LEU A 69 -4.56 -10.20 31.29
N MET A 70 -3.84 -11.25 31.69
CA MET A 70 -3.16 -12.20 30.81
C MET A 70 -4.16 -12.94 29.89
N ALA A 71 -5.30 -13.37 30.44
CA ALA A 71 -6.36 -14.05 29.70
C ALA A 71 -7.04 -13.15 28.65
N ILE A 72 -6.87 -11.82 28.74
CA ILE A 72 -7.32 -10.86 27.73
C ILE A 72 -6.17 -10.52 26.76
N GLY A 73 -5.01 -10.16 27.30
CA GLY A 73 -3.85 -9.71 26.52
C GLY A 73 -3.28 -10.79 25.60
N GLY A 74 -3.16 -12.02 26.10
CA GLY A 74 -2.65 -13.16 25.33
C GLY A 74 -3.49 -13.45 24.07
N PRO A 75 -4.81 -13.65 24.19
CA PRO A 75 -5.69 -13.83 23.02
C PRO A 75 -5.74 -12.65 22.06
N ILE A 76 -5.65 -11.41 22.55
CA ILE A 76 -5.54 -10.22 21.68
C ILE A 76 -4.24 -10.28 20.86
N ALA A 77 -3.10 -10.56 21.50
CA ALA A 77 -1.82 -10.68 20.81
C ALA A 77 -1.86 -11.79 19.74
N LEU A 78 -2.42 -12.96 20.08
CA LEU A 78 -2.63 -14.06 19.13
C LEU A 78 -3.53 -13.63 17.95
N SER A 79 -4.62 -12.92 18.23
CA SER A 79 -5.54 -12.43 17.17
C SER A 79 -4.84 -11.45 16.24
N VAL A 80 -3.97 -10.59 16.76
CA VAL A 80 -3.19 -9.64 15.95
C VAL A 80 -2.15 -10.34 15.08
N SER A 81 -1.58 -11.48 15.50
CA SER A 81 -0.72 -12.27 14.61
C SER A 81 -1.44 -12.77 13.34
N LEU A 82 -2.74 -13.07 13.43
CA LEU A 82 -3.58 -13.41 12.26
C LEU A 82 -3.79 -12.19 11.34
N VAL A 83 -3.92 -11.00 11.92
CA VAL A 83 -4.01 -9.74 11.15
C VAL A 83 -2.70 -9.48 10.43
N ALA A 84 -1.56 -9.66 11.10
CA ALA A 84 -0.22 -9.53 10.51
C ALA A 84 -0.02 -10.52 9.35
N ALA A 85 -0.38 -11.79 9.55
CA ALA A 85 -0.31 -12.81 8.49
C ALA A 85 -1.14 -12.44 7.25
N ARG A 86 -2.30 -11.80 7.47
CA ARG A 86 -3.15 -11.31 6.39
C ARG A 86 -2.54 -10.10 5.67
N ASP A 87 -1.99 -9.12 6.39
CA ASP A 87 -1.32 -7.96 5.76
C ASP A 87 -0.06 -8.42 5.01
N TYR A 88 0.72 -9.33 5.59
CA TYR A 88 1.86 -9.96 4.95
C TYR A 88 1.49 -10.58 3.60
N TYR A 89 0.38 -11.33 3.54
CA TYR A 89 -0.10 -11.91 2.28
C TYR A 89 -0.48 -10.83 1.25
N LEU A 90 -1.18 -9.77 1.69
CA LEU A 90 -1.53 -8.64 0.82
C LEU A 90 -0.28 -7.94 0.30
N SER A 91 0.73 -7.79 1.16
CA SER A 91 1.98 -7.14 0.83
C SER A 91 2.85 -7.98 -0.09
N TRP A 92 2.88 -9.30 0.10
CA TRP A 92 3.51 -10.24 -0.81
C TRP A 92 2.93 -10.18 -2.23
N GLN A 93 1.61 -10.01 -2.36
CA GLN A 93 0.98 -9.82 -3.68
C GLN A 93 1.50 -8.55 -4.37
N ASN A 94 1.56 -7.43 -3.63
CA ASN A 94 2.14 -6.18 -4.14
C ASN A 94 3.61 -6.34 -4.54
N VAL A 95 4.43 -6.98 -3.69
CA VAL A 95 5.86 -7.25 -3.99
C VAL A 95 6.02 -8.10 -5.24
N LYS A 96 5.20 -9.14 -5.42
CA LYS A 96 5.24 -9.98 -6.63
C LYS A 96 4.93 -9.15 -7.88
N LEU A 97 3.92 -8.28 -7.82
CA LEU A 97 3.55 -7.39 -8.92
C LEU A 97 4.65 -6.37 -9.24
N LEU A 98 5.21 -5.73 -8.22
CA LEU A 98 6.32 -4.78 -8.39
C LEU A 98 7.57 -5.44 -8.96
N ARG A 99 7.86 -6.70 -8.59
CA ARG A 99 8.96 -7.47 -9.17
C ARG A 99 8.69 -7.84 -10.63
N SER A 100 7.46 -8.19 -11.01
CA SER A 100 7.14 -8.43 -12.42
C SER A 100 7.24 -7.16 -13.26
N GLU A 101 6.75 -6.03 -12.74
CA GLU A 101 6.91 -4.73 -13.40
C GLU A 101 8.38 -4.38 -13.59
N ARG A 102 9.19 -4.55 -12.55
CA ARG A 102 10.62 -4.28 -12.63
C ARG A 102 11.29 -5.10 -13.72
N LYS A 103 10.96 -6.39 -13.83
CA LYS A 103 11.48 -7.26 -14.89
C LYS A 103 11.05 -6.78 -16.27
N ALA A 104 9.78 -6.39 -16.44
CA ALA A 104 9.28 -5.84 -17.69
C ALA A 104 10.03 -4.55 -18.07
N LEU A 105 10.11 -3.58 -17.15
CA LEU A 105 10.85 -2.32 -17.35
C LEU A 105 12.34 -2.55 -17.61
N GLN A 106 12.98 -3.51 -16.95
CA GLN A 106 14.39 -3.87 -17.20
C GLN A 106 14.59 -4.54 -18.56
N SER A 107 13.61 -5.31 -19.05
CA SER A 107 13.68 -5.93 -20.37
C SER A 107 13.61 -4.90 -21.50
N VAL A 108 12.86 -3.81 -21.27
CA VAL A 108 12.78 -2.66 -22.19
C VAL A 108 13.98 -1.71 -22.02
N GLY A 109 14.52 -1.61 -20.80
CA GLY A 109 15.61 -0.72 -20.39
C GLY A 109 16.98 -0.98 -21.04
N SER A 110 17.07 -1.80 -22.09
CA SER A 110 18.19 -1.73 -23.03
C SER A 110 18.12 -0.47 -23.90
N CYS A 111 16.95 0.19 -23.96
CA CYS A 111 16.76 1.51 -24.58
C CYS A 111 16.83 2.62 -23.51
N THR A 112 17.63 3.66 -23.79
CA THR A 112 18.07 4.71 -22.87
C THR A 112 16.99 5.75 -22.48
N ASP A 113 15.72 5.38 -22.38
CA ASP A 113 14.61 6.31 -22.09
C ASP A 113 14.60 6.76 -20.61
N THR A 114 14.59 8.08 -20.40
CA THR A 114 14.61 8.72 -19.08
C THR A 114 13.38 8.35 -18.25
N THR A 115 12.21 8.22 -18.88
CA THR A 115 10.96 7.89 -18.17
C THR A 115 10.99 6.45 -17.64
N THR A 116 11.46 5.50 -18.45
CA THR A 116 11.62 4.10 -18.02
C THR A 116 12.59 3.97 -16.83
N ILE A 117 13.71 4.69 -16.86
CA ILE A 117 14.67 4.71 -15.74
C ILE A 117 14.08 5.38 -14.49
N ALA A 118 13.30 6.44 -14.65
CA ALA A 118 12.59 7.11 -13.56
C ALA A 118 11.53 6.19 -12.93
N SER A 119 10.75 5.47 -13.75
CA SER A 119 9.79 4.45 -13.30
C SER A 119 10.47 3.33 -12.50
N LEU A 120 11.66 2.86 -12.93
CA LEU A 120 12.48 1.93 -12.15
C LEU A 120 12.92 2.52 -10.81
N GLY A 121 13.21 3.82 -10.77
CA GLY A 121 13.46 4.58 -9.54
C GLY A 121 12.28 4.50 -8.58
N VAL A 122 11.09 4.91 -9.03
CA VAL A 122 9.86 4.87 -8.23
C VAL A 122 9.55 3.44 -7.76
N ASN A 123 9.60 2.46 -8.67
CA ASN A 123 9.39 1.04 -8.36
C ASN A 123 10.38 0.54 -7.29
N SER A 124 11.65 0.95 -7.32
CA SER A 124 12.64 0.55 -6.30
C SER A 124 12.26 1.07 -4.91
N ARG A 125 11.70 2.28 -4.82
CA ARG A 125 11.20 2.85 -3.56
C ARG A 125 9.97 2.09 -3.08
N GLU A 126 8.99 1.89 -3.96
CA GLU A 126 7.75 1.17 -3.64
C GLU A 126 8.04 -0.25 -3.17
N LEU A 127 8.90 -0.98 -3.88
CA LEU A 127 9.32 -2.33 -3.53
C LEU A 127 10.01 -2.36 -2.16
N GLY A 128 10.89 -1.40 -1.89
CA GLY A 128 11.57 -1.32 -0.61
C GLY A 128 10.62 -1.03 0.56
N THR A 129 9.71 -0.07 0.41
CA THR A 129 8.68 0.21 1.42
C THR A 129 7.75 -0.99 1.62
N GLU A 130 7.31 -1.65 0.56
CA GLU A 130 6.44 -2.81 0.67
C GLU A 130 7.18 -4.01 1.33
N LEU A 131 8.47 -4.17 1.05
CA LEU A 131 9.28 -5.27 1.61
C LEU A 131 9.68 -5.01 3.08
N ILE A 132 10.18 -3.82 3.40
CA ILE A 132 10.72 -3.50 4.74
C ILE A 132 9.63 -2.94 5.65
N ASP A 133 8.95 -1.89 5.21
CA ASP A 133 7.96 -1.17 6.03
C ASP A 133 6.61 -1.89 6.11
N ARG A 134 6.44 -3.04 5.46
CA ARG A 134 5.22 -3.86 5.56
C ARG A 134 5.54 -5.33 5.77
N MET A 135 6.02 -6.03 4.73
CA MET A 135 6.26 -7.48 4.84
C MET A 135 7.18 -7.87 6.00
N PHE A 136 8.31 -7.18 6.17
CA PHE A 136 9.26 -7.49 7.23
C PHE A 136 8.72 -7.13 8.61
N MET A 137 8.03 -5.99 8.74
CA MET A 137 7.31 -5.63 9.95
C MET A 137 6.28 -6.70 10.33
N ASP A 138 5.39 -7.08 9.41
CA ASP A 138 4.32 -8.05 9.65
C ASP A 138 4.89 -9.42 10.03
N LEU A 139 6.01 -9.80 9.43
CA LEU A 139 6.70 -11.05 9.75
C LEU A 139 7.26 -11.02 11.18
N LEU A 140 8.07 -10.02 11.52
CA LEU A 140 8.73 -9.96 12.83
C LEU A 140 7.73 -9.67 13.94
N LEU A 141 6.88 -8.66 13.80
CA LEU A 141 5.88 -8.31 14.82
C LEU A 141 4.76 -9.35 14.88
N GLY A 142 4.43 -10.01 13.77
CA GLY A 142 3.47 -11.12 13.77
C GLY A 142 3.98 -12.35 14.52
N ILE A 143 5.25 -12.74 14.30
CA ILE A 143 5.90 -13.82 15.06
C ILE A 143 6.08 -13.40 16.52
N GLY A 144 6.49 -12.15 16.78
CA GLY A 144 6.57 -11.57 18.12
C GLY A 144 5.24 -11.69 18.86
N ALA A 145 4.15 -11.21 18.27
CA ALA A 145 2.81 -11.29 18.84
C ALA A 145 2.34 -12.74 19.09
N LEU A 146 2.73 -13.69 18.23
CA LEU A 146 2.46 -15.12 18.44
C LEU A 146 3.18 -15.65 19.68
N LEU A 147 4.47 -15.35 19.83
CA LEU A 147 5.28 -15.79 20.98
C LEU A 147 4.85 -15.10 22.28
N VAL A 148 4.59 -13.80 22.23
CA VAL A 148 4.05 -12.99 23.32
C VAL A 148 2.71 -13.55 23.78
N GLY A 149 1.79 -13.80 22.84
CA GLY A 149 0.47 -14.35 23.14
C GLY A 149 0.53 -15.75 23.74
N ALA A 150 1.33 -16.64 23.16
CA ALA A 150 1.53 -18.00 23.66
C ALA A 150 2.18 -18.01 25.06
N GLY A 151 3.27 -17.25 25.24
CA GLY A 151 3.95 -17.08 26.53
C GLY A 151 3.00 -16.57 27.61
N THR A 152 2.27 -15.49 27.33
CA THR A 152 1.31 -14.89 28.26
C THR A 152 0.23 -15.89 28.70
N ILE A 153 -0.26 -16.74 27.79
CA ILE A 153 -1.24 -17.79 28.12
C ILE A 153 -0.59 -18.92 28.94
N MET A 154 0.63 -19.33 28.60
CA MET A 154 1.39 -20.32 29.39
C MET A 154 1.68 -19.85 30.81
N ALA A 155 1.93 -18.55 31.02
CA ALA A 155 2.16 -17.96 32.33
C ALA A 155 1.01 -18.24 33.33
N ILE A 156 -0.24 -18.32 32.84
CA ILE A 156 -1.42 -18.62 33.67
C ILE A 156 -1.30 -20.00 34.35
N TRP A 157 -0.66 -20.97 33.68
CA TRP A 157 -0.44 -22.33 34.19
C TRP A 157 0.99 -22.55 34.69
N GLY A 158 1.74 -21.48 34.96
CA GLY A 158 3.16 -21.50 35.36
C GLY A 158 3.48 -22.11 36.74
N ALA A 159 2.59 -22.93 37.32
CA ALA A 159 2.86 -23.67 38.55
C ALA A 159 3.99 -24.71 38.37
N ASP A 160 4.24 -25.15 37.13
CA ASP A 160 5.44 -25.91 36.75
C ASP A 160 6.57 -24.94 36.39
N HIS A 161 7.72 -25.11 37.05
CA HIS A 161 8.91 -24.27 36.86
C HIS A 161 9.38 -24.23 35.40
N ARG A 162 9.26 -25.35 34.67
CA ARG A 162 9.66 -25.40 33.25
C ARG A 162 8.73 -24.58 32.36
N VAL A 163 7.43 -24.59 32.66
CA VAL A 163 6.42 -23.79 31.94
C VAL A 163 6.61 -22.31 32.22
N PHE A 164 6.97 -21.96 33.46
CA PHE A 164 7.30 -20.59 33.85
C PHE A 164 8.53 -20.03 33.14
N GLU A 165 9.65 -20.78 33.12
CA GLU A 165 10.86 -20.36 32.42
C GLU A 165 10.62 -20.23 30.90
N ALA A 166 9.92 -21.19 30.30
CA ALA A 166 9.58 -21.16 28.89
C ALA A 166 8.68 -19.95 28.56
N SER A 167 7.68 -19.67 29.40
CA SER A 167 6.80 -18.51 29.28
C SER A 167 7.59 -17.21 29.27
N ASN A 168 8.44 -16.99 30.28
CA ASN A 168 9.24 -15.77 30.41
C ASN A 168 10.23 -15.58 29.25
N LEU A 169 10.81 -16.67 28.75
CA LEU A 169 11.68 -16.62 27.59
C LEU A 169 10.90 -16.20 26.33
N MET A 170 9.70 -16.76 26.12
CA MET A 170 8.88 -16.52 24.94
C MET A 170 8.22 -15.14 24.94
N SER A 171 7.57 -14.74 26.03
CA SER A 171 6.90 -13.43 26.11
C SER A 171 7.90 -12.30 26.34
N GLY A 172 8.80 -12.46 27.31
CA GLY A 172 9.69 -11.40 27.75
C GLY A 172 10.86 -11.13 26.81
N PHE A 173 11.63 -12.14 26.42
CA PHE A 173 12.91 -11.93 25.73
C PHE A 173 12.84 -12.16 24.22
N ILE A 174 12.39 -13.34 23.78
CA ILE A 174 12.42 -13.71 22.35
C ILE A 174 11.33 -12.95 21.58
N GLY A 175 10.09 -12.92 22.11
CA GLY A 175 8.98 -12.20 21.48
C GLY A 175 9.30 -10.72 21.26
N ASN A 176 9.73 -10.04 22.32
CA ASN A 176 10.14 -8.63 22.26
C ASN A 176 11.42 -8.39 21.44
N GLY A 177 12.32 -9.38 21.36
CA GLY A 177 13.51 -9.32 20.52
C GLY A 177 13.20 -9.11 19.02
N PHE A 178 12.08 -9.65 18.54
CA PHE A 178 11.63 -9.42 17.16
C PHE A 178 11.25 -7.96 16.90
N ALA A 179 10.59 -7.30 17.85
CA ALA A 179 10.25 -5.88 17.76
C ALA A 179 11.50 -5.00 17.75
N ALA A 180 12.48 -5.33 18.60
CA ALA A 180 13.77 -4.65 18.62
C ALA A 180 14.55 -4.80 17.30
N CYS A 181 14.58 -6.02 16.74
CA CYS A 181 15.21 -6.30 15.46
C CYS A 181 14.56 -5.49 14.33
N PHE A 182 13.22 -5.48 14.28
CA PHE A 182 12.48 -4.65 13.33
C PHE A 182 12.83 -3.17 13.49
N GLY A 183 12.84 -2.65 14.72
CA GLY A 183 13.16 -1.26 15.01
C GLY A 183 14.51 -0.82 14.42
N VAL A 184 15.55 -1.64 14.55
CA VAL A 184 16.88 -1.36 13.99
C VAL A 184 16.86 -1.36 12.46
N VAL A 185 16.28 -2.39 11.83
CA VAL A 185 16.22 -2.49 10.37
C VAL A 185 15.41 -1.34 9.77
N ASN A 186 14.25 -1.05 10.36
CA ASN A 186 13.39 0.07 9.97
C ASN A 186 14.12 1.42 10.09
N ALA A 187 14.94 1.61 11.12
CA ALA A 187 15.72 2.84 11.28
C ALA A 187 16.76 3.04 10.17
N VAL A 188 17.50 1.99 9.83
CA VAL A 188 18.48 2.02 8.73
C VAL A 188 17.78 2.33 7.41
N TRP A 189 16.68 1.64 7.14
CA TRP A 189 15.88 1.86 5.94
C TRP A 189 15.27 3.27 5.88
N SER A 190 14.72 3.75 6.99
CA SER A 190 14.20 5.11 7.13
C SER A 190 15.27 6.17 6.90
N GLY A 191 16.49 5.94 7.42
CA GLY A 191 17.64 6.80 7.17
C GLY A 191 18.02 6.85 5.68
N TYR A 192 18.05 5.68 5.03
CA TYR A 192 18.24 5.60 3.58
C TYR A 192 17.15 6.36 2.81
N LEU A 193 15.88 6.21 3.18
CA LEU A 193 14.76 6.93 2.55
C LEU A 193 14.89 8.45 2.72
N VAL A 194 15.19 8.93 3.93
CA VAL A 194 15.38 10.37 4.19
C VAL A 194 16.52 10.94 3.35
N TYR A 195 17.67 10.26 3.31
CA TYR A 195 18.81 10.61 2.47
C TYR A 195 18.43 10.63 0.99
N ARG A 196 17.79 9.55 0.52
CA ARG A 196 17.33 9.41 -0.85
C ARG A 196 16.43 10.58 -1.24
N PHE A 197 15.39 10.88 -0.46
CA PHE A 197 14.49 12.00 -0.74
C PHE A 197 15.17 13.36 -0.64
N GLN A 198 16.19 13.51 0.22
CA GLN A 198 16.93 14.77 0.32
C GLN A 198 17.69 15.07 -0.97
N ILE A 199 18.28 14.03 -1.57
CA ILE A 199 18.94 14.15 -2.88
C ILE A 199 17.94 14.56 -3.97
N ARG A 200 16.78 13.87 -4.07
CA ARG A 200 15.75 14.22 -5.07
C ARG A 200 15.21 15.63 -4.84
N TYR A 201 15.02 16.01 -3.59
CA TYR A 201 14.57 17.35 -3.19
C TYR A 201 15.53 18.43 -3.71
N SER A 202 16.84 18.25 -3.47
CA SER A 202 17.87 19.19 -3.96
C SER A 202 17.92 19.27 -5.48
N ALA A 203 17.75 18.15 -6.18
CA ALA A 203 17.69 18.13 -7.64
C ALA A 203 16.47 18.89 -8.18
N CYS A 204 15.30 18.63 -7.59
CA CYS A 204 14.04 19.30 -7.95
C CYS A 204 14.05 20.81 -7.65
N LEU A 205 14.78 21.23 -6.62
CA LEU A 205 14.89 22.65 -6.27
C LEU A 205 15.62 23.44 -7.35
N ALA A 206 16.63 22.84 -7.98
CA ALA A 206 17.49 23.46 -8.98
C ALA A 206 16.93 23.35 -10.43
N SER A 207 16.08 22.37 -10.73
CA SER A 207 15.63 22.13 -12.10
C SER A 207 14.54 23.12 -12.56
N PRO A 208 14.70 23.77 -13.72
CA PRO A 208 13.68 24.62 -14.34
C PRO A 208 12.52 23.81 -14.93
N SER A 209 12.75 22.56 -15.34
CA SER A 209 11.81 21.71 -16.09
C SER A 209 10.53 21.38 -15.32
N ILE A 210 10.58 21.45 -13.98
CA ILE A 210 9.42 21.23 -13.11
C ILE A 210 8.90 22.51 -12.43
N ALA A 211 9.30 23.71 -12.89
CA ALA A 211 8.90 24.98 -12.28
C ALA A 211 7.38 25.10 -11.98
N PRO A 212 6.46 24.66 -12.85
CA PRO A 212 5.01 24.76 -12.60
C PRO A 212 4.52 23.92 -11.41
N ILE A 213 5.20 22.80 -11.10
CA ILE A 213 4.78 21.84 -10.07
C ILE A 213 5.78 21.72 -8.92
N ARG A 214 6.86 22.51 -8.93
CA ARG A 214 8.00 22.42 -7.99
C ARG A 214 7.53 22.37 -6.55
N THR A 215 6.66 23.29 -6.14
CA THR A 215 6.16 23.35 -4.77
C THR A 215 5.44 22.06 -4.35
N MET A 216 4.68 21.46 -5.25
CA MET A 216 3.93 20.22 -5.01
C MET A 216 4.89 19.02 -4.88
N VAL A 217 5.90 18.92 -5.75
CA VAL A 217 6.93 17.87 -5.70
C VAL A 217 7.76 17.98 -4.41
N LEU A 218 8.21 19.19 -4.06
CA LEU A 218 8.99 19.42 -2.84
C LEU A 218 8.17 19.12 -1.58
N GLN A 219 6.90 19.50 -1.54
CA GLN A 219 5.99 19.12 -0.44
C GLN A 219 5.80 17.61 -0.35
N ARG A 220 5.69 16.92 -1.49
CA ARG A 220 5.57 15.45 -1.53
C ARG A 220 6.78 14.79 -0.89
N TYR A 221 7.99 15.18 -1.28
CA TYR A 221 9.22 14.64 -0.68
C TYR A 221 9.35 14.98 0.80
N ARG A 222 8.99 16.20 1.21
CA ARG A 222 9.01 16.57 2.64
C ARG A 222 8.06 15.73 3.49
N ARG A 223 6.86 15.42 2.98
CA ARG A 223 5.91 14.53 3.68
C ARG A 223 6.44 13.10 3.80
N LEU A 224 7.08 12.59 2.73
CA LEU A 224 7.70 11.26 2.75
C LEU A 224 8.90 11.21 3.71
N GLN A 225 9.74 12.24 3.73
CA GLN A 225 10.85 12.38 4.68
C GLN A 225 10.35 12.42 6.12
N TRP A 226 9.35 13.25 6.40
CA TRP A 226 8.78 13.38 7.74
C TRP A 226 8.22 12.05 8.24
N HIS A 227 7.44 11.36 7.40
CA HIS A 227 6.91 10.04 7.75
C HIS A 227 8.02 9.02 7.98
N SER A 228 9.00 8.93 7.08
CA SER A 228 10.11 7.97 7.21
C SER A 228 10.93 8.26 8.46
N GLY A 229 11.26 9.52 8.72
CA GLY A 229 12.03 9.93 9.90
C GLY A 229 11.29 9.63 11.22
N ILE A 230 10.01 9.99 11.32
CA ILE A 230 9.19 9.67 12.50
C ILE A 230 9.09 8.15 12.66
N ASN A 231 8.82 7.41 11.59
CA ASN A 231 8.65 5.96 11.66
C ASN A 231 9.93 5.26 12.12
N GLY A 232 11.10 5.66 11.61
CA GLY A 232 12.39 5.12 12.01
C GLY A 232 12.74 5.41 13.47
N VAL A 233 12.58 6.65 13.92
CA VAL A 233 12.81 7.02 15.33
C VAL A 233 11.83 6.29 16.25
N ASN A 234 10.54 6.26 15.89
CA ASN A 234 9.52 5.56 16.64
C ASN A 234 9.83 4.06 16.76
N GLY A 235 10.25 3.42 15.67
CA GLY A 235 10.63 2.01 15.64
C GLY A 235 11.82 1.69 16.55
N LEU A 236 12.85 2.56 16.58
CA LEU A 236 13.97 2.40 17.52
C LEU A 236 13.53 2.51 18.98
N VAL A 237 12.76 3.54 19.30
CA VAL A 237 12.29 3.78 20.67
C VAL A 237 11.37 2.66 21.12
N ALA A 238 10.43 2.23 20.26
CA ALA A 238 9.54 1.11 20.53
C ALA A 238 10.32 -0.20 20.71
N GLY A 239 11.30 -0.48 19.84
CA GLY A 239 12.17 -1.65 19.95
C GLY A 239 12.99 -1.69 21.23
N MET A 240 13.58 -0.56 21.63
CA MET A 240 14.30 -0.45 22.91
C MET A 240 13.35 -0.61 24.11
N ALA A 241 12.19 0.05 24.08
CA ALA A 241 11.20 -0.04 25.14
C ALA A 241 10.66 -1.47 25.29
N SER A 242 10.43 -2.17 24.18
CA SER A 242 10.03 -3.59 24.14
C SER A 242 11.09 -4.51 24.76
N MET A 243 12.39 -4.23 24.62
CA MET A 243 13.40 -5.01 25.36
C MET A 243 13.39 -4.72 26.86
N VAL A 244 13.06 -3.49 27.23
CA VAL A 244 12.96 -3.07 28.64
C VAL A 244 11.77 -3.72 29.33
N THR A 245 10.65 -3.92 28.64
CA THR A 245 9.43 -4.51 29.22
C THR A 245 9.64 -5.91 29.80
N ALA A 246 10.65 -6.64 29.32
CA ALA A 246 11.05 -7.94 29.86
C ALA A 246 11.45 -7.90 31.34
N ARG A 247 11.89 -6.74 31.84
CA ARG A 247 12.39 -6.58 33.23
C ARG A 247 11.78 -5.42 33.99
N MET A 248 11.28 -4.39 33.30
CA MET A 248 10.86 -3.14 33.94
C MET A 248 9.54 -2.63 33.37
N TRP A 249 8.58 -2.40 34.26
CA TRP A 249 7.21 -1.98 33.91
C TRP A 249 7.15 -0.61 33.22
N TRP A 250 8.12 0.28 33.49
CA TRP A 250 8.14 1.62 32.87
C TRP A 250 8.42 1.57 31.36
N GLY A 251 8.94 0.45 30.83
CA GLY A 251 9.04 0.24 29.38
C GLY A 251 7.67 0.35 28.68
N TYR A 252 6.61 -0.15 29.33
CA TYR A 252 5.25 -0.04 28.81
C TYR A 252 4.73 1.40 28.78
N VAL A 253 5.15 2.23 29.74
CA VAL A 253 4.80 3.67 29.75
C VAL A 253 5.42 4.37 28.53
N VAL A 254 6.64 3.99 28.14
CA VAL A 254 7.32 4.50 26.94
C VAL A 254 6.66 3.98 25.65
N LEU A 255 6.10 2.76 25.66
CA LEU A 255 5.42 2.21 24.48
C LEU A 255 4.10 2.93 24.14
N ILE A 256 3.40 3.49 25.12
CA ILE A 256 2.12 4.21 24.89
C ILE A 256 2.23 5.30 23.81
N PRO A 257 3.13 6.30 23.92
CA PRO A 257 3.30 7.30 22.88
C PRO A 257 3.76 6.68 21.55
N CYS A 258 4.57 5.61 21.58
CA CYS A 258 5.01 4.93 20.36
C CYS A 258 3.85 4.28 19.59
N VAL A 259 2.90 3.66 20.29
CA VAL A 259 1.68 3.11 19.70
C VAL A 259 0.83 4.21 19.08
N ILE A 260 0.66 5.35 19.77
CA ILE A 260 -0.11 6.50 19.25
C ILE A 260 0.53 7.03 17.95
N VAL A 261 1.85 7.20 17.95
CA VAL A 261 2.61 7.65 16.78
C VAL A 261 2.48 6.65 15.63
N MET A 262 2.53 5.34 15.90
CA MET A 262 2.35 4.29 14.89
C MET A 262 0.95 4.34 14.25
N ILE A 263 -0.10 4.48 15.07
CA ILE A 263 -1.48 4.62 14.58
C ILE A 263 -1.62 5.88 13.72
N ALA A 264 -1.10 7.01 14.20
CA ALA A 264 -1.12 8.27 13.46
C ALA A 264 -0.34 8.18 12.14
N GLY A 265 0.83 7.52 12.16
CA GLY A 265 1.66 7.24 10.98
C GLY A 265 0.91 6.40 9.94
N ASN A 266 0.28 5.31 10.37
CA ASN A 266 -0.55 4.47 9.50
C ASN A 266 -1.71 5.27 8.86
N LEU A 267 -2.42 6.08 9.65
CA LEU A 267 -3.49 6.94 9.15
C LEU A 267 -2.96 7.99 8.16
N PHE A 268 -1.80 8.58 8.45
CA PHE A 268 -1.15 9.54 7.56
C PHE A 268 -0.73 8.88 6.25
N TRP A 269 -0.14 7.68 6.31
CA TRP A 269 0.22 6.91 5.13
C TRP A 269 -0.99 6.66 4.26
N ARG A 270 -2.04 6.05 4.83
CA ARG A 270 -3.26 5.68 4.10
C ARG A 270 -3.94 6.89 3.46
N ARG A 271 -3.99 8.03 4.15
CA ARG A 271 -4.72 9.22 3.68
C ARG A 271 -3.91 10.13 2.77
N LYS A 272 -2.59 10.24 2.95
CA LYS A 272 -1.76 11.29 2.32
C LYS A 272 -0.56 10.79 1.54
N LEU A 273 -0.01 9.61 1.85
CA LEU A 273 1.19 9.10 1.19
C LEU A 273 0.87 7.98 0.22
N GLY A 274 0.34 6.86 0.68
CA GLY A 274 0.02 5.70 -0.14
C GLY A 274 -0.90 6.07 -1.32
N TYR A 275 -0.78 5.31 -2.39
CA TYR A 275 -1.60 5.44 -3.58
C TYR A 275 -1.78 4.07 -4.25
N ASP A 276 -2.85 3.97 -5.02
CA ASP A 276 -3.07 2.86 -5.95
C ASP A 276 -2.59 3.30 -7.32
N ARG A 277 -1.94 2.40 -8.06
CA ARG A 277 -1.61 2.67 -9.47
C ARG A 277 -1.66 1.40 -10.31
N PRO A 278 -2.05 1.50 -11.59
CA PRO A 278 -1.88 0.38 -12.52
C PRO A 278 -0.38 0.08 -12.67
N ILE A 279 -0.08 -1.22 -12.80
CA ILE A 279 1.27 -1.70 -13.08
C ILE A 279 1.51 -1.62 -14.58
N GLN A 280 2.68 -1.13 -14.98
CA GLN A 280 3.10 -1.07 -16.37
C GLN A 280 3.62 -2.45 -16.82
N LEU A 281 2.71 -3.38 -17.07
CA LEU A 281 3.05 -4.71 -17.63
C LEU A 281 3.05 -4.71 -19.16
N ASP A 282 2.13 -3.94 -19.75
CA ASP A 282 2.11 -3.70 -21.19
C ASP A 282 2.97 -2.47 -21.48
N VAL A 283 4.18 -2.71 -21.97
CA VAL A 283 4.93 -1.69 -22.71
C VAL A 283 4.73 -2.05 -24.18
N PRO A 284 3.76 -1.43 -24.89
CA PRO A 284 3.68 -1.60 -26.33
C PRO A 284 4.99 -1.13 -26.94
N GLY A 285 5.59 -1.98 -27.77
CA GLY A 285 6.82 -1.71 -28.50
C GLY A 285 6.67 -0.64 -29.59
N THR A 286 6.16 0.54 -29.26
CA THR A 286 6.48 1.74 -30.04
C THR A 286 7.76 2.31 -29.48
N VAL A 287 8.86 1.64 -29.82
CA VAL A 287 10.20 2.20 -29.76
C VAL A 287 10.21 3.36 -30.76
N THR A 288 9.84 4.56 -30.33
CA THR A 288 10.47 5.74 -30.91
C THR A 288 11.92 5.66 -30.48
N ASP A 289 12.83 5.41 -31.44
CA ASP A 289 14.30 5.35 -31.23
C ASP A 289 14.88 6.67 -30.66
N GLU A 290 14.04 7.69 -30.47
CA GLU A 290 14.40 8.97 -29.89
C GLU A 290 14.49 8.86 -28.37
N LYS A 291 15.71 9.02 -27.88
CA LYS A 291 16.05 9.11 -26.47
C LYS A 291 15.38 10.36 -25.88
N MET A 292 14.30 10.17 -25.13
CA MET A 292 13.58 11.27 -24.50
C MET A 292 14.45 11.91 -23.41
N ASN A 293 14.73 13.21 -23.56
CA ASN A 293 15.53 13.97 -22.60
C ASN A 293 14.71 14.35 -21.35
N GLU A 294 15.34 14.96 -20.34
CA GLU A 294 14.67 15.39 -19.10
C GLU A 294 13.48 16.32 -19.38
N ASP A 295 13.63 17.27 -20.30
CA ASP A 295 12.63 18.31 -20.59
C ASP A 295 11.41 17.72 -21.28
N ASP A 296 11.61 16.85 -22.28
CA ASP A 296 10.54 16.16 -23.00
C ASP A 296 9.75 15.25 -22.06
N ALA A 297 10.46 14.47 -21.23
CA ALA A 297 9.83 13.61 -20.22
C ALA A 297 9.04 14.43 -19.18
N CYS A 298 9.59 15.56 -18.71
CA CYS A 298 8.89 16.46 -17.81
C CYS A 298 7.66 17.09 -18.49
N CYS A 299 7.74 17.45 -19.76
CA CYS A 299 6.62 18.01 -20.51
C CYS A 299 5.47 17.00 -20.65
N GLU A 300 5.75 15.73 -20.95
CA GLU A 300 4.74 14.68 -21.01
C GLU A 300 4.05 14.46 -19.64
N ILE A 301 4.85 14.41 -18.57
CA ILE A 301 4.31 14.27 -17.20
C ILE A 301 3.45 15.48 -16.83
N LEU A 302 3.91 16.70 -17.14
CA LEU A 302 3.16 17.93 -16.89
C LEU A 302 1.84 17.97 -17.66
N ALA A 303 1.85 17.57 -18.94
CA ALA A 303 0.63 17.45 -19.75
C ALA A 303 -0.35 16.42 -19.15
N THR A 304 0.17 15.27 -18.71
CA THR A 304 -0.63 14.23 -18.03
C THR A 304 -1.19 14.74 -16.70
N MET A 305 -0.42 15.50 -15.93
CA MET A 305 -0.89 16.12 -14.68
C MET A 305 -1.97 17.18 -14.93
N ALA A 306 -1.81 18.01 -15.97
CA ALA A 306 -2.81 18.99 -16.35
C ALA A 306 -4.12 18.32 -16.77
N SER A 307 -4.04 17.24 -17.55
CA SER A 307 -5.18 16.39 -17.91
C SER A 307 -5.87 15.79 -16.68
N ASN A 308 -5.10 15.24 -15.73
CA ASN A 308 -5.63 14.70 -14.48
C ASN A 308 -6.35 15.79 -13.65
N ARG A 309 -5.76 16.99 -13.54
CA ARG A 309 -6.40 18.11 -12.84
C ARG A 309 -7.70 18.56 -13.52
N ALA A 310 -7.72 18.63 -14.86
CA ALA A 310 -8.94 18.92 -15.62
C ALA A 310 -10.01 17.84 -15.41
N ALA A 311 -9.62 16.57 -15.35
CA ALA A 311 -10.50 15.46 -15.03
C ALA A 311 -11.10 15.59 -13.62
N GLN A 312 -10.33 16.02 -12.61
CA GLN A 312 -10.85 16.26 -11.25
C GLN A 312 -11.92 17.37 -11.24
N HIS A 313 -11.70 18.48 -11.94
CA HIS A 313 -12.71 19.54 -12.05
C HIS A 313 -13.96 19.07 -12.80
N THR A 314 -13.78 18.29 -13.86
CA THR A 314 -14.88 17.74 -14.67
C THR A 314 -15.68 16.71 -13.87
N LEU A 315 -15.03 15.90 -13.05
CA LEU A 315 -15.64 14.88 -12.19
C LEU A 315 -16.69 15.48 -11.26
N LEU A 316 -16.37 16.60 -10.61
CA LEU A 316 -17.32 17.27 -9.70
C LEU A 316 -18.61 17.66 -10.45
N ARG A 317 -18.47 18.27 -11.64
CA ARG A 317 -19.61 18.66 -12.47
C ARG A 317 -20.42 17.45 -12.95
N ILE A 318 -19.74 16.37 -13.35
CA ILE A 318 -20.38 15.15 -13.85
C ILE A 318 -21.14 14.43 -12.73
N VAL A 319 -20.61 14.39 -11.51
CA VAL A 319 -21.31 13.77 -10.37
C VAL A 319 -22.61 14.50 -10.06
N GLU A 320 -22.61 15.84 -10.17
CA GLU A 320 -23.78 16.68 -9.88
C GLU A 320 -24.84 16.64 -10.99
N THR A 321 -24.43 16.76 -12.26
CA THR A 321 -25.35 17.04 -13.38
C THR A 321 -25.24 16.07 -14.56
N GLY A 322 -24.31 15.12 -14.51
CA GLY A 322 -24.04 14.19 -15.61
C GLY A 322 -25.15 13.18 -15.85
N SER A 323 -25.38 12.88 -17.14
CA SER A 323 -26.14 11.70 -17.59
C SER A 323 -25.29 10.43 -17.46
N LEU A 324 -25.93 9.26 -17.54
CA LEU A 324 -25.21 7.97 -17.48
C LEU A 324 -24.12 7.85 -18.56
N GLU A 325 -24.45 8.22 -19.79
CA GLU A 325 -23.50 8.19 -20.91
C GLU A 325 -22.28 9.07 -20.65
N THR A 326 -22.48 10.28 -20.14
CA THR A 326 -21.36 11.18 -19.81
C THR A 326 -20.51 10.63 -18.66
N MET A 327 -21.11 9.97 -17.68
CA MET A 327 -20.39 9.31 -16.59
C MET A 327 -19.56 8.13 -17.09
N ILE A 328 -20.13 7.26 -17.92
CA ILE A 328 -19.42 6.10 -18.48
C ILE A 328 -18.32 6.55 -19.45
N ALA A 329 -18.58 7.54 -20.30
CA ALA A 329 -17.57 8.13 -21.17
C ALA A 329 -16.40 8.71 -20.37
N PHE A 330 -16.68 9.40 -19.26
CA PHE A 330 -15.64 9.89 -18.35
C PHE A 330 -14.83 8.75 -17.74
N ILE A 331 -15.49 7.67 -17.32
CA ILE A 331 -14.86 6.48 -16.73
C ILE A 331 -13.90 5.80 -17.73
N LEU A 332 -14.31 5.69 -18.99
CA LEU A 332 -13.48 5.14 -20.07
C LEU A 332 -12.30 6.05 -20.41
N LEU A 333 -12.55 7.34 -20.60
CA LEU A 333 -11.52 8.33 -20.95
C LEU A 333 -10.38 8.36 -19.91
N ASN A 334 -10.73 8.20 -18.64
CA ASN A 334 -9.75 8.21 -17.54
C ASN A 334 -9.19 6.84 -17.18
N ARG A 335 -9.51 5.78 -17.96
CA ARG A 335 -9.08 4.38 -17.73
C ARG A 335 -9.40 3.87 -16.32
N ILE A 336 -10.57 4.23 -15.79
CA ILE A 336 -11.06 3.78 -14.46
C ILE A 336 -12.20 2.75 -14.56
N PHE A 337 -12.52 2.27 -15.76
CA PHE A 337 -13.62 1.34 -16.03
C PHE A 337 -13.47 0.00 -15.32
N GLU A 338 -12.26 -0.53 -15.20
CA GLU A 338 -12.02 -1.76 -14.45
C GLU A 338 -12.35 -1.62 -12.96
N SER A 339 -11.93 -0.51 -12.36
CA SER A 339 -12.22 -0.22 -10.95
C SER A 339 -13.72 -0.03 -10.73
N PHE A 340 -14.42 0.51 -11.74
CA PHE A 340 -15.87 0.62 -11.74
C PHE A 340 -16.54 -0.77 -11.79
N CYS A 341 -16.10 -1.66 -12.69
CA CYS A 341 -16.63 -3.02 -12.78
C CYS A 341 -16.40 -3.84 -11.50
N GLU A 342 -15.20 -3.75 -10.91
CA GLU A 342 -14.91 -4.40 -9.62
C GLU A 342 -15.82 -3.86 -8.50
N TRP A 343 -16.05 -2.54 -8.47
CA TRP A 343 -16.92 -1.91 -7.49
C TRP A 343 -18.40 -2.31 -7.67
N MET A 344 -18.89 -2.30 -8.91
CA MET A 344 -20.26 -2.73 -9.24
C MET A 344 -20.51 -4.18 -8.85
N SER A 345 -19.57 -5.08 -9.13
CA SER A 345 -19.69 -6.50 -8.76
C SER A 345 -19.84 -6.73 -7.25
N ARG A 346 -19.45 -5.76 -6.43
CA ARG A 346 -19.53 -5.82 -4.96
C ARG A 346 -20.77 -5.15 -4.40
N GLU A 347 -21.14 -3.99 -4.93
CA GLU A 347 -22.27 -3.20 -4.42
C GLU A 347 -23.60 -3.63 -5.07
N TRP A 348 -23.55 -4.23 -6.26
CA TRP A 348 -24.73 -4.76 -6.96
C TRP A 348 -24.42 -6.13 -7.60
N PRO A 349 -24.26 -7.19 -6.77
CA PRO A 349 -23.94 -8.53 -7.25
C PRO A 349 -25.06 -9.15 -8.10
N ASP A 350 -26.32 -8.75 -7.86
CA ASP A 350 -27.50 -9.27 -8.56
C ASP A 350 -27.76 -8.60 -9.92
N HIS A 351 -26.91 -7.66 -10.35
CA HIS A 351 -27.03 -7.07 -11.68
C HIS A 351 -26.85 -8.15 -12.74
N ARG A 352 -27.58 -8.06 -13.86
CA ARG A 352 -27.60 -9.07 -14.92
C ARG A 352 -26.21 -9.55 -15.39
N GLU A 353 -25.23 -8.64 -15.46
CA GLU A 353 -23.87 -8.98 -15.88
C GLU A 353 -23.09 -9.76 -14.81
N PHE A 354 -23.35 -9.49 -13.52
CA PHE A 354 -22.63 -10.09 -12.39
C PHE A 354 -23.35 -11.30 -11.77
N ALA A 355 -24.66 -11.42 -11.96
CA ALA A 355 -25.49 -12.51 -11.43
C ALA A 355 -25.21 -13.87 -12.10
N THR A 356 -24.42 -13.88 -13.18
CA THR A 356 -24.04 -15.09 -13.91
C THR A 356 -23.25 -16.07 -13.02
N SER A 357 -23.46 -17.37 -13.26
CA SER A 357 -22.67 -18.44 -12.60
C SER A 357 -21.28 -18.65 -13.23
N ALA A 358 -20.91 -17.87 -14.24
CA ALA A 358 -19.67 -18.02 -14.97
C ALA A 358 -18.45 -17.63 -14.13
N ASP A 359 -17.38 -18.41 -14.24
CA ASP A 359 -16.12 -18.14 -13.54
C ASP A 359 -15.32 -17.01 -14.20
N ASN A 360 -15.52 -16.78 -15.50
CA ASN A 360 -14.89 -15.69 -16.24
C ASN A 360 -15.96 -14.91 -17.01
N LEU A 361 -15.86 -13.58 -16.96
CA LEU A 361 -16.83 -12.66 -17.55
C LEU A 361 -16.08 -11.58 -18.34
N HIS A 362 -16.60 -11.24 -19.51
CA HIS A 362 -16.10 -10.12 -20.31
C HIS A 362 -17.20 -9.06 -20.36
N ILE A 363 -16.92 -7.90 -19.79
CA ILE A 363 -17.88 -6.79 -19.71
C ILE A 363 -17.44 -5.67 -20.64
N SER A 364 -18.31 -5.27 -21.55
CA SER A 364 -18.19 -4.05 -22.32
C SER A 364 -18.91 -2.87 -21.66
N HIS A 365 -18.49 -1.66 -21.98
CA HIS A 365 -19.19 -0.45 -21.57
C HIS A 365 -20.63 -0.35 -22.12
N TYR A 366 -20.91 -0.97 -23.28
CA TYR A 366 -22.27 -1.04 -23.82
C TYR A 366 -23.21 -1.85 -22.92
N ASP A 367 -22.68 -2.89 -22.26
CA ASP A 367 -23.46 -3.75 -21.35
C ASP A 367 -23.91 -2.98 -20.11
N MET A 368 -23.21 -1.90 -19.77
CA MET A 368 -23.55 -1.01 -18.64
C MET A 368 -24.58 0.07 -19.02
N LEU A 369 -24.82 0.30 -20.31
CA LEU A 369 -25.77 1.30 -20.81
C LEU A 369 -27.16 0.71 -21.09
N GLY A 370 -27.25 -0.57 -21.42
CA GLY A 370 -28.52 -1.26 -21.63
C GLY A 370 -29.23 -1.61 -20.31
N GLY A 371 -30.53 -1.94 -20.37
CA GLY A 371 -31.29 -2.35 -19.19
C GLY A 371 -32.73 -1.85 -19.19
N THR A 372 -33.48 -2.29 -18.20
CA THR A 372 -34.77 -1.71 -17.85
C THR A 372 -34.62 -0.28 -17.31
N THR A 373 -35.69 0.51 -17.30
CA THR A 373 -35.66 1.89 -16.76
C THR A 373 -35.27 1.93 -15.27
N GLU A 374 -35.67 0.91 -14.50
CA GLU A 374 -35.29 0.77 -13.09
C GLU A 374 -33.79 0.49 -12.93
N GLU A 375 -33.24 -0.44 -13.71
CA GLU A 375 -31.80 -0.72 -13.71
C GLU A 375 -30.99 0.49 -14.12
N HIS A 376 -31.47 1.26 -15.11
CA HIS A 376 -30.81 2.48 -15.55
C HIS A 376 -30.75 3.54 -14.44
N SER A 377 -31.86 3.73 -13.71
CA SER A 377 -31.92 4.66 -12.57
C SER A 377 -30.95 4.25 -11.44
N ARG A 378 -30.87 2.95 -11.14
CA ARG A 378 -29.93 2.42 -10.16
C ARG A 378 -28.48 2.57 -10.65
N MET A 379 -28.20 2.27 -11.92
CA MET A 379 -26.88 2.42 -12.53
C MET A 379 -26.38 3.87 -12.44
N VAL A 380 -27.25 4.85 -12.69
CA VAL A 380 -26.94 6.28 -12.50
C VAL A 380 -26.53 6.56 -11.06
N THR A 381 -27.29 6.04 -10.08
CA THR A 381 -27.01 6.23 -8.66
C THR A 381 -25.68 5.62 -8.25
N GLU A 382 -25.41 4.40 -8.70
CA GLU A 382 -24.19 3.68 -8.39
C GLU A 382 -22.97 4.32 -9.10
N CYS A 383 -23.08 4.73 -10.37
CA CYS A 383 -22.07 5.52 -11.07
C CYS A 383 -21.68 6.79 -10.29
N ARG A 384 -22.68 7.57 -9.83
CA ARG A 384 -22.42 8.77 -9.03
C ARG A 384 -21.69 8.44 -7.73
N ARG A 385 -22.14 7.39 -7.03
CA ARG A 385 -21.53 6.95 -5.76
C ARG A 385 -20.09 6.47 -5.95
N PHE A 386 -19.81 5.74 -7.03
CA PHE A 386 -18.45 5.34 -7.41
C PHE A 386 -17.58 6.56 -7.71
N LEU A 387 -18.04 7.45 -8.58
CA LEU A 387 -17.30 8.64 -9.01
C LEU A 387 -16.98 9.58 -7.84
N ALA A 388 -17.96 9.81 -6.96
CA ALA A 388 -17.82 10.66 -5.78
C ALA A 388 -16.82 10.11 -4.75
N LYS A 389 -16.69 8.78 -4.65
CA LYS A 389 -15.85 8.12 -3.62
C LYS A 389 -14.54 7.58 -4.18
N ALA A 390 -14.62 6.62 -5.09
CA ALA A 390 -13.48 5.93 -5.67
C ALA A 390 -12.83 6.74 -6.80
N GLY A 391 -13.64 7.39 -7.65
CA GLY A 391 -13.13 8.20 -8.77
C GLY A 391 -12.20 9.32 -8.33
N VAL A 392 -12.61 10.13 -7.34
CA VAL A 392 -11.78 11.19 -6.74
C VAL A 392 -10.47 10.62 -6.19
N THR A 393 -10.56 9.51 -5.46
CA THR A 393 -9.40 8.86 -4.83
C THR A 393 -8.39 8.35 -5.88
N LEU A 394 -8.87 7.73 -6.96
CA LEU A 394 -8.02 7.22 -8.05
C LEU A 394 -7.27 8.35 -8.78
N LEU A 395 -7.93 9.48 -9.02
CA LEU A 395 -7.30 10.65 -9.65
C LEU A 395 -6.25 11.28 -8.74
N ASP A 396 -6.53 11.38 -7.43
CA ASP A 396 -5.56 11.86 -6.44
C ASP A 396 -4.35 10.91 -6.31
N HIS A 397 -4.59 9.60 -6.31
CA HIS A 397 -3.55 8.57 -6.32
C HIS A 397 -2.64 8.69 -7.56
N ARG A 398 -3.24 8.84 -8.75
CA ARG A 398 -2.50 9.08 -10.00
C ARG A 398 -1.67 10.37 -9.90
N HIS A 399 -2.20 11.43 -9.32
CA HIS A 399 -1.48 12.69 -9.14
C HIS A 399 -0.25 12.52 -8.23
N ARG A 400 -0.37 11.77 -7.12
CA ARG A 400 0.75 11.47 -6.21
C ARG A 400 1.87 10.70 -6.92
N TYR A 401 1.50 9.70 -7.73
CA TYR A 401 2.47 8.94 -8.53
C TYR A 401 3.21 9.84 -9.53
N LEU A 402 2.49 10.69 -10.27
CA LEU A 402 3.09 11.60 -11.25
C LEU A 402 4.07 12.60 -10.62
N LEU A 403 3.78 13.09 -9.41
CA LEU A 403 4.71 13.96 -8.67
C LEU A 403 6.03 13.24 -8.33
N GLU A 404 5.97 11.97 -7.93
CA GLU A 404 7.18 11.19 -7.65
C GLU A 404 7.93 10.85 -8.94
N LEU A 405 7.22 10.51 -10.01
CA LEU A 405 7.81 10.23 -11.31
C LEU A 405 8.54 11.46 -11.86
N ALA A 406 7.91 12.64 -11.82
CA ALA A 406 8.55 13.90 -12.23
C ALA A 406 9.86 14.16 -11.48
N GLY A 407 9.86 13.94 -10.16
CA GLY A 407 11.05 14.16 -9.37
C GLY A 407 12.15 13.11 -9.58
N GLU A 408 11.82 11.87 -9.95
CA GLU A 408 12.82 10.88 -10.36
C GLU A 408 13.35 11.17 -11.78
N VAL A 409 12.54 11.66 -12.71
CA VAL A 409 13.00 12.13 -14.04
C VAL A 409 14.06 13.21 -13.90
N VAL A 410 13.79 14.26 -13.11
CA VAL A 410 14.75 15.34 -12.85
C VAL A 410 16.04 14.82 -12.22
N TRP A 411 15.93 13.92 -11.24
CA TRP A 411 17.11 13.34 -10.60
C TRP A 411 17.98 12.56 -11.60
N ARG A 412 17.36 11.75 -12.46
CA ARG A 412 18.07 10.94 -13.47
C ARG A 412 18.63 11.79 -14.61
N GLY A 413 17.94 12.85 -15.02
CA GLY A 413 18.47 13.82 -16.00
C GLY A 413 19.74 14.51 -15.48
N ARG A 414 19.76 14.89 -14.20
CA ARG A 414 20.96 15.44 -13.55
C ARG A 414 22.11 14.42 -13.43
N GLU A 415 21.82 13.18 -13.07
CA GLU A 415 22.83 12.11 -12.98
C GLU A 415 23.48 11.83 -14.35
N GLN A 416 22.68 11.85 -15.42
CA GLN A 416 23.18 11.66 -16.80
C GLN A 416 23.98 12.85 -17.33
N SER A 417 23.70 14.06 -16.87
CA SER A 417 24.44 15.28 -17.26
C SER A 417 25.76 15.48 -16.49
N GLY A 418 26.06 14.61 -15.50
CA GLY A 418 27.32 14.68 -14.74
C GLY A 418 27.45 15.91 -13.85
N ILE A 419 26.33 16.61 -13.59
CA ILE A 419 26.30 17.80 -12.72
C ILE A 419 26.12 17.31 -11.27
N PRO A 420 27.13 17.47 -10.39
CA PRO A 420 27.14 16.92 -9.03
C PRO A 420 25.95 17.39 -8.20
#